data_AF-A0A8D4LNK6-F1
#
_entry.id   AF-A0A8D4LNK6-F1
#
_cell.length_a   1.000
_cell.length_b   1.000
_cell.length_c   1.000
_cell.angle_alpha   90.00
_cell.angle_beta   90.00
_cell.angle_gamma   90.00
#
_symmetry.space_group_name_H-M   'P 1'
#
loop_
_entity.id
_entity.type
_entity.pdbx_description
1 polymer ?
#
loop_
_entity_poly.entity_id
_entity_poly.type
_entity_poly.pdbx_seq_one_letter_code
_entity_poly.pdbx_strand_id
1 'polypeptide(L)' 'MQNQNIRFAYINEESNELWNGHDISKFMQIPLSDFITKIASAPDFPIPVIKEDNCLSAKWRAGAIVIWIKKQENFRK' A
#
# COMPACT_ATOMS: atom_id res chain seq x y z
N MET A 1 -11.67 -19.47 -1.05
CA MET A 1 -11.19 -18.13 -1.43
C MET A 1 -11.97 -17.04 -0.67
N GLN A 2 -11.90 -17.00 0.66
CA GLN A 2 -12.81 -16.18 1.50
C GLN A 2 -12.10 -15.26 2.52
N ASN A 3 -10.77 -15.34 2.71
CA ASN A 3 -10.10 -14.67 3.84
C ASN A 3 -9.39 -13.34 3.52
N GLN A 4 -9.14 -12.99 2.25
CA GLN A 4 -8.39 -11.75 1.95
C GLN A 4 -9.25 -10.48 2.03
N ASN A 5 -10.54 -10.56 1.66
CA ASN A 5 -11.45 -9.41 1.75
C ASN A 5 -11.76 -9.02 3.21
N ILE A 6 -11.75 -9.98 4.14
CA ILE A 6 -11.96 -9.70 5.57
C ILE A 6 -10.74 -9.01 6.18
N ARG A 7 -9.51 -9.43 5.80
CA ARG A 7 -8.26 -8.85 6.32
C ARG A 7 -8.21 -7.34 6.16
N PHE A 8 -8.67 -6.83 5.01
CA PHE A 8 -8.62 -5.41 4.69
C PHE A 8 -9.80 -4.59 5.21
N ALA A 9 -10.89 -5.23 5.65
CA ALA A 9 -12.13 -4.56 6.01
C ALA A 9 -12.00 -3.59 7.20
N TYR A 10 -11.00 -3.80 8.06
CA TYR A 10 -10.79 -3.02 9.29
C TYR A 10 -9.55 -2.11 9.23
N ILE A 11 -8.90 -2.04 8.08
CA ILE A 11 -7.64 -1.29 7.95
C ILE A 11 -7.92 0.17 7.65
N ASN A 12 -7.36 1.04 8.50
CA ASN A 12 -7.49 2.49 8.42
C ASN A 12 -6.12 3.17 8.66
N GLU A 13 -6.13 4.50 8.73
CA GLU A 13 -4.93 5.35 8.92
C GLU A 13 -4.14 5.06 10.21
N GLU A 14 -4.76 4.47 11.23
CA GLU A 14 -4.13 4.17 12.52
C GLU A 14 -3.51 2.75 12.54
N SER A 15 -3.71 1.96 11.50
CA SER A 15 -3.20 0.59 11.44
C SER A 15 -1.67 0.54 11.43
N ASN A 16 -1.12 -0.18 12.41
CA ASN A 16 0.30 -0.49 12.51
C ASN A 16 0.68 -1.82 11.82
N GLU A 17 -0.26 -2.47 11.12
CA GLU A 17 0.04 -3.68 10.36
C GLU A 17 1.13 -3.40 9.32
N LEU A 18 2.06 -4.36 9.17
CA LEU A 18 3.15 -4.27 8.20
C LEU A 18 2.76 -4.96 6.91
N TRP A 19 2.75 -4.20 5.81
CA TRP A 19 2.43 -4.68 4.47
C TRP A 19 3.64 -4.64 3.57
N ASN A 20 3.76 -5.64 2.71
CA ASN A 20 4.69 -5.62 1.60
C ASN A 20 4.02 -5.17 0.30
N GLY A 21 4.78 -5.08 -0.80
CA GLY A 21 4.23 -4.65 -2.08
C GLY A 21 3.03 -5.47 -2.57
N HIS A 22 2.99 -6.78 -2.27
CA HIS A 22 1.86 -7.64 -2.64
C HIS A 22 0.59 -7.37 -1.82
N ASP A 23 0.73 -7.12 -0.51
CA ASP A 23 -0.41 -6.74 0.33
C ASP A 23 -1.00 -5.40 -0.14
N ILE A 24 -0.13 -4.43 -0.46
CA ILE A 24 -0.55 -3.11 -0.95
C ILE A 24 -1.24 -3.23 -2.31
N SER A 25 -0.68 -3.97 -3.26
CA SER A 25 -1.29 -4.12 -4.60
C SER A 25 -2.67 -4.78 -4.52
N LYS A 26 -2.82 -5.79 -3.64
CA LYS A 26 -4.11 -6.45 -3.37
C LYS A 26 -5.11 -5.49 -2.73
N PHE A 27 -4.68 -4.71 -1.74
CA PHE A 27 -5.53 -3.71 -1.09
C PHE A 27 -6.04 -2.67 -2.08
N MET A 28 -5.16 -2.18 -2.95
CA MET A 28 -5.48 -1.24 -4.02
C MET A 28 -6.31 -1.87 -5.16
N GLN A 29 -6.45 -3.19 -5.17
CA GLN A 29 -7.13 -3.95 -6.23
C GLN A 29 -6.56 -3.68 -7.62
N ILE A 30 -5.24 -3.56 -7.73
CA ILE A 30 -4.53 -3.36 -8.99
C ILE A 30 -3.50 -4.48 -9.26
N PRO A 31 -3.14 -4.71 -10.53
CA PRO A 31 -2.02 -5.58 -10.87
C PRO A 31 -0.72 -5.14 -10.20
N LEU A 32 0.15 -6.10 -9.88
CA LEU A 32 1.43 -5.81 -9.24
C LEU A 32 2.34 -4.92 -10.12
N SER A 33 2.30 -5.12 -11.44
CA SER A 33 3.00 -4.27 -12.42
C SER A 33 2.58 -2.80 -12.33
N ASP A 34 1.28 -2.57 -12.17
CA ASP A 34 0.69 -1.24 -12.12
C ASP A 34 1.04 -0.58 -10.78
N PHE A 35 1.04 -1.35 -9.70
CA PHE A 35 1.54 -0.90 -8.40
C PHE A 35 3.00 -0.45 -8.50
N ILE A 36 3.89 -1.28 -9.04
CA ILE A 36 5.32 -0.95 -9.19
C ILE A 36 5.50 0.34 -10.01
N THR A 37 4.79 0.45 -11.13
CA THR A 37 4.86 1.64 -12.00
C THR A 37 4.35 2.88 -11.26
N LYS A 38 3.22 2.76 -10.57
CA LYS A 38 2.60 3.87 -9.82
C LYS A 38 3.54 4.39 -8.74
N ILE A 39 4.13 3.52 -7.92
CA ILE A 39 5.01 3.95 -6.83
C ILE A 39 6.35 4.51 -7.34
N ALA A 40 6.87 3.99 -8.45
CA ALA A 40 8.09 4.52 -9.06
C ALA A 40 7.92 5.98 -9.53
N SER A 41 6.70 6.35 -9.93
CA SER A 41 6.33 7.71 -10.32
C SER A 41 5.84 8.61 -9.16
N ALA A 42 5.73 8.08 -7.94
CA ALA A 42 5.16 8.78 -6.80
C ALA A 42 6.26 9.21 -5.81
N PRO A 43 6.80 10.45 -5.92
CA PRO A 43 7.89 10.91 -5.05
C PRO A 43 7.47 11.04 -3.59
N ASP A 44 6.16 11.12 -3.30
CA ASP A 44 5.59 11.20 -1.96
C ASP A 44 5.15 9.83 -1.40
N PHE A 45 5.45 8.73 -2.12
CA PHE A 45 5.12 7.39 -1.63
C PHE A 45 5.79 7.13 -0.28
N PRO A 46 5.08 6.54 0.71
CA PRO A 46 5.62 6.38 2.05
C PRO A 46 6.96 5.62 2.07
N ILE A 47 7.85 6.03 2.96
CA ILE A 47 9.12 5.33 3.19
C ILE A 47 8.82 4.02 3.94
N PRO A 48 9.40 2.87 3.53
CA PRO A 48 9.22 1.63 4.26
C PRO A 48 9.86 1.69 5.65
N VAL A 49 9.19 1.06 6.62
CA VAL A 49 9.72 0.90 7.99
C VAL A 49 10.81 -0.17 8.01
N ILE A 50 10.70 -1.20 7.14
CA ILE A 50 11.75 -2.19 6.93
C ILE A 50 12.18 -2.08 5.47
N LYS A 51 13.42 -1.65 5.26
CA LYS A 51 14.06 -1.53 3.95
C LYS A 51 14.61 -2.89 3.55
N GLU A 52 14.39 -3.25 2.29
CA GLU A 52 14.90 -4.45 1.65
C GLU A 52 15.34 -4.07 0.23
N ASP A 53 15.99 -5.00 -0.49
CA ASP A 53 16.54 -4.77 -1.83
C ASP A 53 15.48 -4.40 -2.88
N ASN A 54 14.21 -4.71 -2.63
CA ASN A 54 13.12 -4.37 -3.54
C ASN A 54 11.81 -4.03 -2.82
N CYS A 55 10.90 -3.39 -3.55
CA CYS A 55 9.62 -2.94 -3.01
C CYS A 55 8.64 -4.09 -2.68
N LEU A 56 8.86 -5.30 -3.19
CA LEU A 56 8.00 -6.44 -2.92
C LEU A 56 8.31 -7.11 -1.59
N SER A 57 9.55 -6.99 -1.10
CA SER A 57 10.00 -7.50 0.20
C SER A 57 10.01 -6.44 1.30
N ALA A 58 10.21 -5.16 0.95
CA ALA A 58 10.14 -4.05 1.89
C ALA A 58 8.77 -3.99 2.60
N LYS A 59 8.72 -3.40 3.80
CA LYS A 59 7.49 -3.32 4.60
C LYS A 59 7.12 -1.89 5.00
N TRP A 60 5.86 -1.55 4.81
CA TRP A 60 5.24 -0.28 5.18
C TRP A 60 4.19 -0.46 6.25
N ARG A 61 3.93 0.60 7.03
CA ARG A 61 2.73 0.64 7.87
C ARG A 61 1.50 0.82 6.98
N ALA A 62 0.52 -0.07 7.15
CA ALA A 62 -0.74 -0.03 6.43
C ALA A 62 -1.43 1.34 6.55
N GLY A 63 -1.44 1.94 7.74
CA GLY A 63 -2.02 3.27 7.95
C GLY A 63 -1.38 4.37 7.09
N ALA A 64 -0.05 4.35 6.93
CA ALA A 64 0.66 5.30 6.07
C ALA A 64 0.29 5.12 4.59
N ILE A 65 0.11 3.87 4.15
CA ILE A 65 -0.35 3.54 2.81
C ILE A 65 -1.79 4.04 2.59
N VAL A 66 -2.70 3.81 3.54
CA VAL A 66 -4.09 4.30 3.47
C VAL A 66 -4.13 5.82 3.35
N ILE A 67 -3.35 6.54 4.16
CA ILE A 67 -3.24 8.01 4.09
C ILE A 67 -2.79 8.44 2.69
N TRP A 68 -1.75 7.80 2.14
CA TRP A 68 -1.25 8.12 0.81
C TRP A 68 -2.31 7.88 -0.26
N ILE A 69 -3.00 6.73 -0.25
CA ILE A 69 -4.09 6.43 -1.21
C ILE A 69 -5.18 7.51 -1.16
N LYS A 70 -5.66 7.88 0.03
CA LYS A 70 -6.68 8.93 0.20
C LYS A 70 -6.23 10.28 -0.36
N LYS A 71 -4.95 10.65 -0.18
CA LYS A 71 -4.38 11.87 -0.81
C LYS A 71 -4.48 11.81 -2.33
N GLN A 72 -4.09 10.68 -2.93
CA GLN A 72 -4.15 10.49 -4.38
C GLN A 72 -5.58 10.60 -4.95
N GLU A 73 -6.60 10.18 -4.20
CA GLU A 73 -8.00 10.32 -4.59
C GLU A 73 -8.50 11.77 -4.49
N ASN A 74 -8.06 12.53 -3.48
CA ASN A 74 -8.42 13.93 -3.32
C ASN A 74 -7.81 14.83 -4.41
N PHE A 75 -6.62 14.50 -4.93
CA PHE A 75 -6.01 15.23 -6.06
C PHE A 75 -6.72 14.98 -7.41
N ARG A 76 -7.66 14.04 -7.49
CA ARG A 76 -8.46 13.78 -8.70
C ARG A 76 -9.76 14.59 -8.77
N LYS A 77 -10.08 15.38 -7.75
CA LYS A 77 -11.22 16.33 -7.72
C LYS A 77 -10.73 17.72 -8.08
#